data_AF-A0AAD6Q7H8-F1
#
_entry.id   AF-A0AAD6Q7H8-F1
#
_cell.length_a   1.000
_cell.length_b   1.000
_cell.length_c   1.000
_cell.angle_alpha   90.00
_cell.angle_beta   90.00
_cell.angle_gamma   90.00
#
_symmetry.space_group_name_H-M   'P 1'
#
loop_
_entity.id
_entity.type
_entity.pdbx_description
1 polymer ?
#
loop_
_entity_poly.entity_id
_entity_poly.type
_entity_poly.pdbx_seq_one_letter_code
_entity_poly.pdbx_strand_id
1 'polypeptide(L)'
;MKCSENQAQIVEESIQHAKDAITLDVKDGNSWYNLGNACLTSFFVTGAWDHSKLLQSLKAYQNAEKDERMESNPDLYFNCATVNHYLENYERALSGFEAAALKDPSLNATEEVQKMVNLLDKLENLLRGQARTKRLASLASSLAAVNLNSSYKRASVDQLSEGLNRAYSNSVEKCFSLSSKRMPLPCKPLPKPPIYYLVCDSNQICFVLSVYGMRNDAVRVTCFIQCVSSSLSSLLLYCFYNPQRV
;
A
#
# COMPACT_ATOMS: atom_id res chain seq x y z
N MET A 1 -4.00 -8.73 26.17
CA MET A 1 -3.23 -7.49 25.98
C MET A 1 -1.71 -7.63 26.15
N LYS A 2 -1.17 -8.57 26.96
CA LYS A 2 0.30 -8.73 27.16
C LYS A 2 1.14 -9.29 26.00
N CYS A 3 0.54 -9.91 24.98
CA CYS A 3 1.30 -10.64 23.95
C CYS A 3 1.84 -9.73 22.83
N SER A 4 1.10 -8.69 22.46
CA SER A 4 1.46 -7.77 21.37
C SER A 4 2.53 -6.74 21.77
N GLU A 5 2.52 -6.29 23.03
CA GLU A 5 3.53 -5.35 23.55
C GLU A 5 4.92 -5.97 23.57
N ASN A 6 5.02 -7.26 23.92
CA ASN A 6 6.27 -8.00 23.91
C ASN A 6 6.82 -8.18 22.48
N GLN A 7 5.94 -8.45 21.51
CA GLN A 7 6.34 -8.56 20.10
C GLN A 7 6.86 -7.24 19.52
N ALA A 8 6.20 -6.13 19.83
CA ALA A 8 6.65 -4.81 19.37
C ALA A 8 8.05 -4.46 19.92
N GLN A 9 8.32 -4.78 21.19
CA GLN A 9 9.62 -4.56 21.81
C GLN A 9 10.73 -5.42 21.15
N ILE A 10 10.48 -6.72 20.96
CA ILE A 10 11.42 -7.64 20.29
C ILE A 10 11.78 -7.15 18.88
N VAL A 11 10.79 -6.61 18.15
CA VAL A 11 11.03 -6.09 16.81
C VAL A 11 11.86 -4.80 16.83
N GLU A 12 11.65 -3.91 17.80
CA GLU A 12 12.48 -2.70 17.90
C GLU A 12 13.92 -3.03 18.32
N GLU A 13 14.11 -4.01 19.20
CA GLU A 13 15.44 -4.58 19.52
C GLU A 13 16.09 -5.19 18.28
N SER A 14 15.33 -5.90 17.45
CA SER A 14 15.81 -6.47 16.18
C SER A 14 16.27 -5.38 15.20
N ILE A 15 15.53 -4.25 15.12
CA ILE A 15 15.93 -3.09 14.31
C ILE A 15 17.23 -2.51 14.85
N GLN A 16 17.39 -2.38 16.17
CA GLN A 16 18.60 -1.83 16.76
C GLN A 16 19.82 -2.72 16.47
N HIS A 17 19.71 -4.03 16.68
CA HIS A 17 20.79 -4.97 16.37
C HIS A 17 21.17 -4.98 14.89
N ALA A 18 20.19 -4.90 13.99
CA ALA A 18 20.49 -4.80 12.56
C ALA A 18 21.23 -3.50 12.21
N LYS A 19 20.87 -2.37 12.84
CA LYS A 19 21.63 -1.11 12.68
C LYS A 19 23.05 -1.24 13.22
N ASP A 20 23.24 -1.83 14.38
CA ASP A 20 24.56 -2.03 14.98
C ASP A 20 25.44 -2.91 14.06
N ALA A 21 24.88 -3.98 13.48
CA ALA A 21 25.58 -4.81 12.49
C ALA A 21 26.03 -4.02 11.25
N ILE A 22 25.16 -3.13 10.73
CA ILE A 22 25.53 -2.24 9.60
C ILE A 22 26.66 -1.28 9.98
N THR A 23 26.76 -0.84 11.25
CA THR A 23 27.87 0.01 11.68
C THR A 23 29.22 -0.71 11.69
N LEU A 24 29.21 -2.05 11.82
CA LEU A 24 30.42 -2.88 11.75
C LEU A 24 30.88 -3.08 10.30
N ASP A 25 29.95 -3.29 9.36
CA ASP A 25 30.23 -3.31 7.93
C ASP A 25 29.05 -2.76 7.11
N VAL A 26 29.21 -1.53 6.62
CA VAL A 26 28.18 -0.84 5.83
C VAL A 26 27.99 -1.46 4.45
N LYS A 27 28.93 -2.30 3.98
CA LYS A 27 28.85 -3.00 2.69
C LYS A 27 28.24 -4.39 2.82
N ASP A 28 27.98 -4.88 4.02
CA ASP A 28 27.37 -6.20 4.21
C ASP A 28 25.88 -6.16 3.86
N GLY A 29 25.54 -6.79 2.73
CA GLY A 29 24.19 -6.89 2.25
C GLY A 29 23.28 -7.70 3.17
N ASN A 30 23.82 -8.66 3.94
CA ASN A 30 23.01 -9.42 4.91
C ASN A 30 22.54 -8.53 6.07
N SER A 31 23.41 -7.67 6.59
CA SER A 31 23.05 -6.69 7.62
C SER A 31 21.95 -5.73 7.15
N TRP A 32 22.05 -5.25 5.91
CA TRP A 32 20.99 -4.45 5.29
C TRP A 32 19.70 -5.24 5.06
N TYR A 33 19.78 -6.48 4.60
CA TYR A 33 18.62 -7.35 4.42
C TYR A 33 17.90 -7.62 5.75
N ASN A 34 18.65 -7.88 6.83
CA ASN A 34 18.11 -8.06 8.17
C ASN A 34 17.42 -6.81 8.70
N LEU A 35 17.98 -5.62 8.44
CA LEU A 35 17.28 -4.36 8.75
C LEU A 35 15.97 -4.24 7.95
N GLY A 36 15.98 -4.61 6.68
CA GLY A 36 14.79 -4.65 5.83
C GLY A 36 13.69 -5.54 6.40
N ASN A 37 14.05 -6.77 6.80
CA ASN A 37 13.15 -7.73 7.43
C ASN A 37 12.60 -7.22 8.78
N ALA A 38 13.45 -6.63 9.61
CA ALA A 38 13.04 -6.08 10.90
C ALA A 38 12.06 -4.91 10.74
N CYS A 39 12.34 -3.99 9.80
CA CYS A 39 11.43 -2.88 9.46
C CYS A 39 10.11 -3.38 8.87
N LEU A 40 10.13 -4.39 7.98
CA LEU A 40 8.92 -4.98 7.40
C LEU A 40 8.07 -5.69 8.47
N THR A 41 8.72 -6.42 9.37
CA THR A 41 8.05 -7.06 10.52
C THR A 41 7.42 -5.99 11.42
N SER A 42 8.13 -4.90 11.70
CA SER A 42 7.60 -3.76 12.47
C SER A 42 6.36 -3.15 11.84
N PHE A 43 6.38 -2.96 10.51
CA PHE A 43 5.21 -2.50 9.77
C PHE A 43 4.01 -3.42 9.99
N PHE A 44 4.19 -4.74 9.92
CA PHE A 44 3.08 -5.68 10.10
C PHE A 44 2.60 -5.82 11.55
N VAL A 45 3.51 -5.90 12.52
CA VAL A 45 3.19 -6.02 13.95
C VAL A 45 2.45 -4.78 14.46
N THR A 46 2.76 -3.59 13.92
CA THR A 46 2.06 -2.35 14.25
C THR A 46 0.71 -2.20 13.56
N GLY A 47 0.30 -3.16 12.72
CA GLY A 47 -1.01 -3.19 12.06
C GLY A 47 -1.01 -2.70 10.61
N ALA A 48 0.15 -2.68 9.95
CA ALA A 48 0.32 -2.36 8.54
C ALA A 48 -0.17 -0.95 8.14
N TRP A 49 0.10 0.06 8.99
CA TRP A 49 -0.26 1.45 8.72
C TRP A 49 0.93 2.43 8.77
N ASP A 50 2.06 2.05 9.38
CA ASP A 50 3.24 2.92 9.48
C ASP A 50 4.04 2.93 8.17
N HIS A 51 3.67 3.86 7.29
CA HIS A 51 4.34 4.05 6.01
C HIS A 51 5.85 4.32 6.14
N SER A 52 6.31 4.92 7.24
CA SER A 52 7.73 5.19 7.46
C SER A 52 8.53 3.89 7.62
N LYS A 53 8.00 2.91 8.36
CA LYS A 53 8.65 1.60 8.53
C LYS A 53 8.71 0.84 7.21
N LEU A 54 7.68 0.94 6.37
CA LEU A 54 7.67 0.34 5.03
C LEU A 54 8.73 0.95 4.10
N LEU A 55 8.88 2.29 4.10
CA LEU A 55 9.92 2.99 3.35
C LEU A 55 11.34 2.68 3.86
N GLN A 56 11.51 2.55 5.18
CA GLN A 56 12.78 2.12 5.77
C GLN A 56 13.15 0.71 5.31
N SER A 57 12.18 -0.21 5.27
CA SER A 57 12.37 -1.57 4.75
C SER A 57 12.82 -1.55 3.29
N LEU A 58 12.13 -0.81 2.42
CA LEU A 58 12.50 -0.67 1.01
C LEU A 58 13.95 -0.17 0.85
N LYS A 59 14.30 0.90 1.57
CA LYS A 59 15.65 1.48 1.49
C LYS A 59 16.70 0.49 1.97
N ALA A 60 16.41 -0.32 2.97
CA ALA A 60 17.34 -1.34 3.46
C ALA A 60 17.55 -2.44 2.42
N TYR A 61 16.49 -2.98 1.81
CA TYR A 61 16.63 -3.96 0.72
C TYR A 61 17.39 -3.40 -0.49
N GLN A 62 17.14 -2.15 -0.88
CA GLN A 62 17.89 -1.50 -1.96
C GLN A 62 19.37 -1.30 -1.65
N ASN A 63 19.77 -1.24 -0.37
CA ASN A 63 21.19 -1.25 -0.01
C ASN A 63 21.74 -2.68 0.04
N ALA A 64 20.94 -3.66 0.43
CA ALA A 64 21.32 -5.08 0.37
C ALA A 64 21.60 -5.54 -1.07
N GLU A 65 20.79 -5.10 -2.03
CA GLU A 65 20.96 -5.39 -3.47
C GLU A 65 22.27 -4.85 -4.06
N LYS A 66 22.98 -3.93 -3.38
CA LYS A 66 24.27 -3.41 -3.84
C LYS A 66 25.44 -4.35 -3.53
N ASP A 67 25.23 -5.34 -2.67
CA ASP A 67 26.20 -6.38 -2.37
C ASP A 67 26.00 -7.55 -3.34
N GLU A 68 26.98 -7.81 -4.19
CA GLU A 68 26.94 -8.90 -5.19
C GLU A 68 26.65 -10.27 -4.55
N ARG A 69 27.04 -10.47 -3.29
CA ARG A 69 26.77 -11.71 -2.54
C ARG A 69 25.28 -11.95 -2.32
N MET A 70 24.45 -10.91 -2.40
CA MET A 70 23.00 -10.97 -2.21
C MET A 70 22.25 -11.24 -3.52
N GLU A 71 22.90 -11.18 -4.68
CA GLU A 71 22.24 -11.38 -5.98
C GLU A 71 21.61 -12.77 -6.10
N SER A 72 22.14 -13.79 -5.41
CA SER A 72 21.56 -15.14 -5.44
C SER A 72 20.48 -15.36 -4.38
N ASN A 73 20.17 -14.38 -3.52
CA ASN A 73 19.23 -14.54 -2.42
C ASN A 73 17.77 -14.32 -2.92
N PRO A 74 16.96 -15.38 -3.07
CA PRO A 74 15.61 -15.25 -3.61
C PRO A 74 14.65 -14.52 -2.63
N ASP A 75 14.85 -14.66 -1.31
CA ASP A 75 14.03 -14.02 -0.28
C ASP A 75 14.20 -12.48 -0.29
N LEU A 76 15.39 -11.98 -0.61
CA LEU A 76 15.62 -10.55 -0.77
C LEU A 76 14.70 -9.98 -1.86
N TYR A 77 14.68 -10.59 -3.04
CA TYR A 77 13.81 -10.16 -4.13
C TYR A 77 12.33 -10.31 -3.78
N PHE A 78 11.96 -11.42 -3.13
CA PHE A 78 10.58 -11.66 -2.72
C PHE A 78 10.08 -10.63 -1.70
N ASN A 79 10.88 -10.32 -0.68
CA ASN A 79 10.52 -9.36 0.35
C ASN A 79 10.55 -7.92 -0.17
N CYS A 80 11.52 -7.58 -1.04
CA CYS A 80 11.57 -6.29 -1.72
C CYS A 80 10.34 -6.10 -2.64
N ALA A 81 9.94 -7.13 -3.38
CA ALA A 81 8.73 -7.14 -4.20
C ALA A 81 7.46 -6.97 -3.34
N THR A 82 7.40 -7.65 -2.20
CA THR A 82 6.31 -7.50 -1.23
C THR A 82 6.20 -6.06 -0.74
N VAL A 83 7.32 -5.43 -0.38
CA VAL A 83 7.31 -4.00 0.02
C VAL A 83 6.84 -3.10 -1.11
N ASN A 84 7.33 -3.31 -2.33
CA ASN A 84 6.89 -2.56 -3.50
C ASN A 84 5.40 -2.77 -3.80
N HIS A 85 4.85 -3.96 -3.56
CA HIS A 85 3.42 -4.22 -3.68
C HIS A 85 2.60 -3.37 -2.72
N TYR A 86 2.98 -3.29 -1.43
CA TYR A 86 2.31 -2.43 -0.44
C TYR A 86 2.50 -0.93 -0.70
N LEU A 87 3.56 -0.55 -1.40
CA LEU A 87 3.80 0.82 -1.88
C LEU A 87 3.15 1.10 -3.24
N GLU A 88 2.47 0.11 -3.83
CA GLU A 88 1.83 0.19 -5.14
C GLU A 88 2.77 0.49 -6.31
N ASN A 89 4.05 0.16 -6.14
CA ASN A 89 5.06 0.17 -7.18
C ASN A 89 4.97 -1.15 -7.97
N TYR A 90 3.86 -1.36 -8.70
CA TYR A 90 3.54 -2.66 -9.30
C TYR A 90 4.60 -3.16 -10.30
N GLU A 91 5.23 -2.26 -11.07
CA GLU A 91 6.32 -2.64 -12.00
C GLU A 91 7.51 -3.25 -11.26
N ARG A 92 7.95 -2.59 -10.17
CA ARG A 92 9.04 -3.07 -9.30
C ARG A 92 8.65 -4.36 -8.58
N ALA A 93 7.40 -4.47 -8.14
CA ALA A 93 6.90 -5.66 -7.48
C ALA A 93 6.85 -6.87 -8.42
N LEU A 94 6.32 -6.71 -9.65
CA LEU A 94 6.33 -7.75 -10.68
C LEU A 94 7.75 -8.22 -10.98
N SER A 95 8.65 -7.27 -11.30
CA SER A 95 10.05 -7.57 -11.61
C SER A 95 10.74 -8.32 -10.46
N GLY A 96 10.49 -7.92 -9.21
CA GLY A 96 11.06 -8.57 -8.04
C GLY A 96 10.50 -9.97 -7.80
N PHE A 97 9.20 -10.20 -7.96
CA PHE A 97 8.62 -11.54 -7.85
C PHE A 97 9.08 -12.47 -8.98
N GLU A 98 9.20 -11.98 -10.21
CA GLU A 98 9.80 -12.74 -11.32
C GLU A 98 11.26 -13.10 -11.02
N ALA A 99 12.04 -12.16 -10.50
CA ALA A 99 13.42 -12.39 -10.12
C ALA A 99 13.56 -13.41 -8.98
N ALA A 100 12.63 -13.41 -8.02
CA ALA A 100 12.57 -14.43 -6.95
C ALA A 100 12.19 -15.80 -7.51
N ALA A 101 11.16 -15.87 -8.37
CA ALA A 101 10.69 -17.10 -9.01
C ALA A 101 11.78 -17.78 -9.85
N LEU A 102 12.60 -16.99 -10.54
CA LEU A 102 13.71 -17.49 -11.34
C LEU A 102 14.82 -18.13 -10.47
N LYS A 103 15.06 -17.58 -9.27
CA LYS A 103 16.11 -18.03 -8.35
C LYS A 103 15.65 -19.22 -7.51
N ASP A 104 14.42 -19.17 -7.01
CA ASP A 104 13.80 -20.25 -6.26
C ASP A 104 12.32 -20.41 -6.63
N PRO A 105 12.00 -21.36 -7.52
CA PRO A 105 10.62 -21.66 -7.90
C PRO A 105 9.74 -22.14 -6.72
N SER A 106 10.33 -22.59 -5.60
CA SER A 106 9.58 -23.09 -4.44
C SER A 106 8.97 -21.98 -3.57
N LEU A 107 9.38 -20.72 -3.75
CA LEU A 107 8.84 -19.56 -3.03
C LEU A 107 7.44 -19.13 -3.48
N ASN A 108 6.81 -19.85 -4.43
CA ASN A 108 5.50 -19.51 -5.00
C ASN A 108 5.41 -18.10 -5.60
N ALA A 109 6.55 -17.47 -5.91
CA ALA A 109 6.58 -16.10 -6.43
C ALA A 109 5.88 -15.97 -7.79
N THR A 110 5.88 -17.03 -8.61
CA THR A 110 5.09 -17.11 -9.85
C THR A 110 3.60 -16.93 -9.60
N GLU A 111 3.07 -17.47 -8.50
CA GLU A 111 1.66 -17.27 -8.16
C GLU A 111 1.37 -15.80 -7.80
N GLU A 112 2.33 -15.12 -7.17
CA GLU A 112 2.20 -13.70 -6.81
C GLU A 112 2.22 -12.79 -8.03
N VAL A 113 3.06 -13.09 -9.03
CA VAL A 113 3.02 -12.45 -10.35
C VAL A 113 1.63 -12.60 -10.96
N GLN A 114 1.10 -13.84 -11.03
CA GLN A 114 -0.20 -14.09 -11.65
C GLN A 114 -1.36 -13.41 -10.89
N LYS A 115 -1.31 -13.40 -9.55
CA LYS A 115 -2.30 -12.69 -8.71
C LYS A 115 -2.26 -11.19 -9.00
N MET A 116 -1.07 -10.61 -9.17
CA MET A 116 -0.88 -9.18 -9.42
C MET A 116 -1.33 -8.77 -10.83
N VAL A 117 -0.95 -9.52 -11.87
CA VAL A 117 -1.43 -9.27 -13.24
C VAL A 117 -2.96 -9.34 -13.29
N ASN A 118 -3.56 -10.38 -12.70
CA ASN A 118 -5.02 -10.52 -12.61
C ASN A 118 -5.69 -9.37 -11.84
N LEU A 119 -5.02 -8.79 -10.85
CA LEU A 119 -5.50 -7.61 -10.14
C LEU A 119 -5.52 -6.40 -11.07
N LEU A 120 -4.40 -6.11 -11.73
CA LEU A 120 -4.27 -4.95 -12.61
C LEU A 120 -5.28 -5.01 -13.77
N ASP A 121 -5.45 -6.18 -14.40
CA ASP A 121 -6.47 -6.41 -15.42
C ASP A 121 -7.88 -6.14 -14.89
N LYS A 122 -8.18 -6.58 -13.66
CA LYS A 122 -9.49 -6.33 -13.04
C LYS A 122 -9.71 -4.85 -12.74
N LEU A 123 -8.69 -4.12 -12.31
CA LEU A 123 -8.77 -2.69 -12.04
C LEU A 123 -8.95 -1.89 -13.33
N GLU A 124 -8.20 -2.23 -14.38
CA GLU A 124 -8.32 -1.60 -15.69
C GLU A 124 -9.72 -1.83 -16.29
N ASN A 125 -10.22 -3.07 -16.24
CA ASN A 125 -11.57 -3.39 -16.73
C ASN A 125 -12.67 -2.65 -15.94
N LEU A 126 -12.49 -2.45 -14.62
CA LEU A 126 -13.41 -1.65 -13.81
C LEU A 126 -13.43 -0.18 -14.25
N LEU A 127 -12.25 0.40 -14.51
CA LEU A 127 -12.13 1.78 -14.99
C LEU A 127 -12.75 1.95 -16.39
N ARG A 128 -12.47 1.02 -17.32
CA ARG A 128 -13.00 1.06 -18.70
C ARG A 128 -14.52 0.89 -18.75
N GLY A 129 -15.10 0.05 -17.89
CA GLY A 129 -16.52 -0.29 -17.91
C GLY A 129 -17.48 0.82 -17.45
N GLN A 130 -16.99 1.80 -16.69
CA GLN A 130 -17.84 2.78 -15.96
C GLN A 130 -17.90 4.17 -16.60
N ALA A 131 -17.12 4.42 -17.65
CA ALA A 131 -17.19 5.65 -18.46
C ALA A 131 -18.55 5.87 -19.19
N ARG A 132 -19.60 5.08 -18.90
CA ARG A 132 -20.85 5.02 -19.69
C ARG A 132 -22.16 5.14 -18.90
N THR A 133 -22.13 5.37 -17.59
CA THR A 133 -23.36 5.33 -16.78
C THR A 133 -23.93 6.71 -16.45
N LYS A 134 -25.15 7.01 -16.95
CA LYS A 134 -25.98 8.19 -16.59
C LYS A 134 -26.17 8.41 -15.08
N ARG A 135 -25.90 7.38 -14.27
CA ARG A 135 -25.95 7.37 -12.80
C ARG A 135 -24.86 8.24 -12.15
N LEU A 136 -23.74 8.47 -12.83
CA LEU A 136 -22.59 9.24 -12.29
C LEU A 136 -22.96 10.70 -12.04
N ALA A 137 -23.65 11.35 -12.98
CA ALA A 137 -24.06 12.75 -12.84
C ALA A 137 -24.95 12.97 -11.61
N SER A 138 -25.94 12.10 -11.37
CA SER A 138 -26.80 12.19 -10.18
C SER A 138 -26.03 12.02 -8.86
N LEU A 139 -25.02 11.15 -8.86
CA LEU A 139 -24.19 10.88 -7.69
C LEU A 139 -23.21 12.04 -7.43
N ALA A 140 -22.57 12.57 -8.48
CA ALA A 140 -21.71 13.75 -8.40
C ALA A 140 -22.45 14.98 -7.87
N SER A 141 -23.71 15.20 -8.27
CA SER A 141 -24.55 16.27 -7.72
C SER A 141 -24.84 16.10 -6.22
N SER A 142 -25.07 14.87 -5.76
CA SER A 142 -25.28 14.59 -4.33
C SER A 142 -24.03 14.84 -3.47
N LEU A 143 -22.84 14.69 -4.06
CA LEU A 143 -21.55 14.92 -3.43
C LEU A 143 -21.34 16.39 -3.04
N ALA A 144 -21.82 17.30 -3.90
CA ALA A 144 -21.73 18.74 -3.67
C ALA A 144 -22.47 19.17 -2.39
N ALA A 145 -23.59 18.50 -2.08
CA ALA A 145 -24.47 18.78 -0.95
C ALA A 145 -23.98 18.25 0.41
N VAL A 146 -22.97 17.36 0.42
CA VAL A 146 -22.42 16.86 1.68
C VAL A 146 -21.56 17.98 2.31
N ASN A 147 -21.90 18.40 3.53
CA ASN A 147 -21.12 19.39 4.29
C ASN A 147 -19.76 18.83 4.72
N LEU A 148 -18.70 19.64 4.63
CA LEU A 148 -17.39 19.32 5.19
C LEU A 148 -17.25 20.01 6.55
N ASN A 149 -16.46 19.42 7.43
CA ASN A 149 -16.02 20.14 8.63
C ASN A 149 -15.17 21.35 8.16
N SER A 150 -15.39 22.53 8.74
CA SER A 150 -14.88 23.82 8.21
C SER A 150 -13.35 23.90 8.13
N SER A 151 -12.66 23.01 8.84
CA SER A 151 -11.20 22.85 8.81
C SER A 151 -10.65 22.25 7.51
N TYR A 152 -11.51 21.71 6.63
CA TYR A 152 -11.08 21.06 5.39
C TYR A 152 -11.64 21.73 4.12
N LYS A 153 -10.75 22.05 3.18
CA LYS A 153 -11.03 22.51 1.82
C LYS A 153 -11.36 21.31 0.91
N ARG A 154 -12.32 21.46 0.01
CA ARG A 154 -12.63 20.43 -0.99
C ARG A 154 -11.58 20.47 -2.10
N ALA A 155 -11.08 19.31 -2.53
CA ALA A 155 -10.24 19.17 -3.72
C ALA A 155 -10.76 17.99 -4.57
N SER A 156 -10.60 18.10 -5.89
CA SER A 156 -10.86 17.03 -6.86
C SER A 156 -9.55 16.33 -7.24
N VAL A 157 -9.63 15.14 -7.84
CA VAL A 157 -8.43 14.32 -8.13
C VAL A 157 -7.46 15.04 -9.07
N ASP A 158 -7.99 15.77 -10.04
CA ASP A 158 -7.20 16.54 -11.01
C ASP A 158 -6.38 17.67 -10.38
N GLN A 159 -6.67 18.03 -9.13
CA GLN A 159 -5.92 19.05 -8.38
C GLN A 159 -4.81 18.44 -7.51
N LEU A 160 -4.75 17.11 -7.40
CA LEU A 160 -3.74 16.42 -6.61
C LEU A 160 -2.45 16.28 -7.40
N SER A 161 -1.33 16.27 -6.68
CA SER A 161 -0.01 15.98 -7.24
C SER A 161 0.38 14.53 -6.97
N GLU A 162 1.26 13.97 -7.80
CA GLU A 162 1.84 12.66 -7.51
C GLU A 162 2.56 12.65 -6.15
N GLY A 163 2.43 11.53 -5.44
CA GLY A 163 2.97 11.33 -4.10
C GLY A 163 2.07 11.87 -3.00
N LEU A 164 2.67 12.11 -1.83
CA LEU A 164 1.94 12.47 -0.62
C LEU A 164 1.46 13.92 -0.66
N ASN A 165 0.15 14.12 -0.71
CA ASN A 165 -0.47 15.44 -0.79
C ASN A 165 -0.55 16.14 0.59
N ARG A 166 0.62 16.49 1.16
CA ARG A 166 0.72 17.16 2.49
C ARG A 166 0.15 18.58 2.51
N ALA A 167 0.23 19.31 1.38
CA ALA A 167 -0.39 20.63 1.23
C ALA A 167 -1.92 20.58 1.33
N TYR A 168 -2.48 19.38 1.19
CA TYR A 168 -3.89 19.04 1.31
C TYR A 168 -4.18 18.32 2.65
N SER A 169 -3.36 18.55 3.69
CA SER A 169 -3.62 18.05 5.05
C SER A 169 -4.97 18.53 5.60
N ASN A 170 -5.41 19.68 5.11
CA ASN A 170 -6.72 20.28 5.34
C ASN A 170 -7.57 20.14 4.08
N SER A 171 -7.45 19.09 3.29
CA SER A 171 -8.36 18.88 2.18
C SER A 171 -8.90 17.48 2.14
N VAL A 172 -10.19 17.43 1.84
CA VAL A 172 -10.97 16.22 1.82
C VAL A 172 -11.39 15.98 0.40
N GLU A 173 -10.98 14.83 -0.10
CA GLU A 173 -11.56 14.30 -1.30
C GLU A 173 -12.84 13.55 -0.93
N LYS A 174 -13.96 13.96 -1.52
CA LYS A 174 -15.24 13.27 -1.35
C LYS A 174 -15.47 12.43 -2.57
N CYS A 175 -15.56 11.13 -2.36
CA CYS A 175 -15.62 10.19 -3.45
C CYS A 175 -16.67 9.13 -3.16
N PHE A 176 -17.41 8.73 -4.19
CA PHE A 176 -18.47 7.75 -4.04
C PHE A 176 -17.99 6.38 -4.50
N SER A 177 -18.13 5.36 -3.65
CA SER A 177 -17.77 3.99 -4.01
C SER A 177 -18.77 3.37 -4.98
N LEU A 178 -18.31 3.00 -6.18
CA LEU A 178 -19.08 2.36 -7.24
C LEU A 178 -18.98 0.84 -7.19
N SER A 179 -17.85 0.32 -6.71
CA SER A 179 -17.64 -1.11 -6.48
C SER A 179 -16.52 -1.32 -5.47
N SER A 180 -16.45 -2.51 -4.87
CA SER A 180 -15.32 -2.93 -4.04
C SER A 180 -14.83 -4.31 -4.47
N LYS A 181 -13.50 -4.48 -4.50
CA LYS A 181 -12.84 -5.78 -4.68
C LYS A 181 -11.78 -5.95 -3.61
N ARG A 182 -11.76 -7.14 -3.01
CA ARG A 182 -10.65 -7.61 -2.17
C ARG A 182 -9.82 -8.56 -2.98
N MET A 183 -8.50 -8.49 -2.82
CA MET A 183 -7.59 -9.41 -3.48
C MET A 183 -6.71 -10.08 -2.45
N PRO A 184 -6.47 -11.40 -2.51
CA PRO A 184 -5.50 -12.06 -1.65
C PRO A 184 -4.14 -11.38 -1.76
N LEU A 185 -3.49 -11.20 -0.61
CA LEU A 185 -2.10 -10.76 -0.54
C LEU A 185 -1.14 -11.90 -0.83
N PRO A 186 0.10 -11.56 -1.21
CA PRO A 186 1.23 -12.44 -1.05
C PRO A 186 1.34 -12.92 0.39
N CYS A 187 1.51 -14.24 0.55
CA CYS A 187 1.82 -14.92 1.80
C CYS A 187 0.79 -14.73 2.95
N LYS A 188 0.03 -15.80 3.22
CA LYS A 188 -0.55 -15.97 4.57
C LYS A 188 0.59 -16.21 5.56
N PRO A 189 0.60 -15.59 6.76
CA PRO A 189 -0.49 -14.88 7.43
C PRO A 189 -0.20 -13.37 7.53
N LEU A 190 0.23 -12.71 6.45
CA LEU A 190 0.43 -11.25 6.46
C LEU A 190 -0.92 -10.52 6.60
N PRO A 191 -0.92 -9.29 7.17
CA PRO A 191 -2.14 -8.60 7.59
C PRO A 191 -3.08 -8.33 6.42
N LYS A 192 -4.36 -8.12 6.73
CA LYS A 192 -5.48 -8.14 5.77
C LYS A 192 -5.18 -7.38 4.46
N PRO A 193 -5.59 -7.96 3.31
CA PRO A 193 -5.37 -7.34 2.01
C PRO A 193 -5.99 -5.95 1.89
N PRO A 194 -5.38 -5.05 1.09
CA PRO A 194 -6.03 -3.81 0.73
C PRO A 194 -7.36 -4.09 0.06
N ILE A 195 -8.33 -3.23 0.33
CA ILE A 195 -9.62 -3.21 -0.36
C ILE A 195 -9.53 -2.14 -1.42
N TYR A 196 -9.75 -2.53 -2.67
CA TYR A 196 -9.79 -1.62 -3.81
C TYR A 196 -11.24 -1.20 -4.05
N TYR A 197 -11.47 0.10 -4.11
CA TYR A 197 -12.73 0.72 -4.44
C TYR A 197 -12.59 1.44 -5.78
N LEU A 198 -13.52 1.21 -6.69
CA LEU A 198 -13.70 2.17 -7.78
C LEU A 198 -14.48 3.34 -7.23
N VAL A 199 -13.95 4.54 -7.38
CA VAL A 199 -14.55 5.75 -6.84
C VAL A 199 -14.64 6.83 -7.91
N CYS A 200 -15.56 7.77 -7.69
CA CYS A 200 -15.75 8.92 -8.57
C CYS A 200 -15.85 10.20 -7.73
N ASP A 201 -15.17 11.25 -8.20
CA ASP A 201 -15.21 12.57 -7.58
C ASP A 201 -16.34 13.45 -8.14
N SER A 202 -16.39 14.72 -7.72
CA SER A 202 -17.38 15.70 -8.19
C SER A 202 -17.23 16.11 -9.64
N ASN A 203 -16.03 15.96 -10.21
CA ASN A 203 -15.72 16.26 -11.60
C ASN A 203 -16.03 15.07 -12.53
N GLN A 204 -16.64 14.02 -11.99
CA GLN A 204 -16.94 12.78 -12.69
C GLN A 204 -15.68 12.01 -13.12
N ILE A 205 -14.54 12.29 -12.48
CA ILE A 205 -13.30 11.56 -12.69
C ILE A 205 -13.38 10.28 -11.87
N CYS A 206 -13.32 9.14 -12.56
CA CYS A 206 -13.28 7.83 -11.93
C CYS A 206 -11.82 7.40 -11.73
N PHE A 207 -11.52 6.87 -10.54
CA PHE A 207 -10.19 6.43 -10.16
C PHE A 207 -10.28 5.28 -9.15
N VAL A 208 -9.15 4.62 -8.90
CA VAL A 208 -9.11 3.49 -7.95
C VAL A 208 -8.61 4.00 -6.60
N LEU A 209 -9.34 3.68 -5.54
CA LEU A 209 -8.93 3.92 -4.16
C LEU A 209 -8.59 2.59 -3.50
N SER A 210 -7.34 2.38 -3.12
CA SER A 210 -6.94 1.26 -2.27
C SER A 210 -6.89 1.69 -0.80
N VAL A 211 -7.41 0.84 0.07
CA VAL A 211 -7.44 1.13 1.51
C VAL A 211 -6.86 -0.03 2.30
N TYR A 212 -5.80 0.25 3.06
CA TYR A 212 -5.07 -0.69 3.89
C TYR A 212 -5.54 -0.62 5.35
N GLY A 213 -5.39 -1.71 6.10
CA GLY A 213 -5.67 -1.76 7.54
C GLY A 213 -7.16 -1.80 7.93
N MET A 214 -8.08 -1.91 6.97
CA MET A 214 -9.53 -1.95 7.25
C MET A 214 -10.01 -3.32 7.75
N ARG A 215 -10.95 -3.30 8.71
CA ARG A 215 -11.73 -4.48 9.09
C ARG A 215 -12.80 -4.77 8.02
N ASN A 216 -13.29 -6.01 8.00
CA ASN A 216 -14.38 -6.39 7.11
C ASN A 216 -15.57 -5.42 7.28
N ASP A 217 -16.18 -5.06 6.14
CA ASP A 217 -17.53 -4.46 6.06
C ASP A 217 -17.61 -2.98 6.44
N ALA A 218 -16.46 -2.29 6.52
CA ALA A 218 -16.38 -0.91 6.95
C ALA A 218 -16.85 0.13 5.90
N VAL A 219 -16.80 -0.18 4.59
CA VAL A 219 -17.35 0.70 3.54
C VAL A 219 -18.25 -0.11 2.61
N ARG A 220 -19.54 0.23 2.58
CA ARG A 220 -20.51 -0.35 1.65
C ARG A 220 -20.39 0.35 0.29
N VAL A 221 -20.62 -0.39 -0.79
CA VAL A 221 -20.85 0.22 -2.12
C VAL A 221 -21.98 1.24 -1.95
N THR A 222 -21.83 2.42 -2.56
CA THR A 222 -22.69 3.61 -2.38
C THR A 222 -22.45 4.47 -1.14
N CYS A 223 -21.40 4.20 -0.35
CA CYS A 223 -20.97 5.12 0.69
C CYS A 223 -20.09 6.23 0.12
N PHE A 224 -20.23 7.42 0.72
CA PHE A 224 -19.27 8.51 0.60
C PHE A 224 -18.01 8.17 1.39
N ILE A 225 -16.88 8.32 0.74
CA ILE A 225 -15.56 8.18 1.34
C ILE A 225 -14.93 9.58 1.39
N GLN A 226 -14.40 9.91 2.55
CA GLN A 226 -13.66 11.13 2.80
C GLN A 226 -12.20 10.75 3.04
N CYS A 227 -11.33 11.04 2.06
CA CYS A 227 -9.90 10.81 2.16
C CYS A 227 -9.22 12.07 2.69
N VAL A 228 -8.46 11.94 3.79
CA VAL A 228 -7.67 13.01 4.38
C VAL A 228 -6.21 12.59 4.27
N SER A 229 -5.36 13.44 3.65
CA SER A 229 -3.92 13.15 3.44
C SER A 229 -3.65 11.88 2.63
N SER A 230 -4.12 11.85 1.39
CA SER A 230 -3.91 10.74 0.44
C SER A 230 -2.59 10.83 -0.33
N SER A 231 -2.09 9.68 -0.78
CA SER A 231 -0.99 9.59 -1.73
C SER A 231 -1.55 9.19 -3.10
N LEU A 232 -1.18 9.93 -4.15
CA LEU A 232 -1.62 9.66 -5.53
C LEU A 232 -0.48 9.03 -6.33
N SER A 233 -0.77 7.92 -7.02
CA SER A 233 0.10 7.27 -8.00
C SER A 233 -0.71 6.89 -9.23
N SER A 234 -0.53 7.59 -10.38
CA SER A 234 -1.15 7.20 -11.66
C SER A 234 -2.66 6.82 -11.58
N LEU A 235 -3.49 7.64 -10.93
CA LEU A 235 -4.94 7.42 -10.66
C LEU A 235 -5.27 6.34 -9.62
N LEU A 236 -4.29 5.86 -8.87
CA LEU A 236 -4.48 5.12 -7.62
C LEU A 236 -4.28 6.07 -6.45
N LEU A 237 -5.34 6.21 -5.66
CA LEU A 237 -5.28 6.86 -4.37
C LEU A 237 -5.13 5.77 -3.32
N TYR A 238 -4.13 5.84 -2.44
CA TYR A 238 -4.01 4.88 -1.36
C TYR A 238 -3.97 5.53 0.01
N CYS A 239 -4.66 4.88 0.96
CA CYS A 239 -4.81 5.34 2.33
C CYS A 239 -4.49 4.21 3.32
N PHE A 240 -3.65 4.52 4.32
CA PHE A 240 -3.42 3.64 5.46
C PHE A 240 -4.34 4.03 6.61
N TYR A 241 -5.27 3.16 6.98
CA TYR A 241 -6.15 3.39 8.13
C TYR A 241 -5.36 3.23 9.44
N ASN A 242 -5.22 4.31 10.21
CA ASN A 242 -4.63 4.26 11.55
C ASN A 242 -5.74 4.11 12.61
N PRO A 243 -5.87 2.94 13.26
CA PRO A 243 -6.90 2.70 14.27
C PRO A 243 -6.71 3.48 15.58
N GLN A 244 -5.55 4.10 15.84
CA GLN A 244 -5.26 4.82 17.09
C GLN A 244 -5.66 6.30 17.07
N ARG A 245 -6.20 6.82 15.97
CA ARG A 245 -6.64 8.22 15.83
C ARG A 245 -8.17 8.40 15.87
N VAL A 246 -8.91 7.41 16.38
CA VAL A 246 -10.37 7.48 16.58
C VAL A 246 -10.70 7.66 18.05
#